data_AF-A0A9X6NT41-F1
#
_entry.id   AF-A0A9X6NT41-F1
#
_cell.length_a   1.000
_cell.length_b   1.000
_cell.length_c   1.000
_cell.angle_alpha   90.00
_cell.angle_beta   90.00
_cell.angle_gamma   90.00
#
_symmetry.space_group_name_H-M   'P 1'
#
loop_
_entity.id
_entity.type
_entity.pdbx_description
1 polymer ?
#
loop_
_entity_poly.entity_id
_entity_poly.type
_entity_poly.pdbx_seq_one_letter_code
_entity_poly.pdbx_strand_id
1 'polypeptide(L)'
;MGQFQSNFQSATQIATQMRAASDTIQSATNRSIKKATRTTLSVNSKAQEANQQVLDLTKQLSTAFQHAVDNIHSVAKEFERMDHELHNTFR
;
A
#
# COMPACT_ATOMS: atom_id res chain seq x y z
N MET A 1 3.69 35.74 14.10
CA MET A 1 2.74 34.60 14.06
C MET A 1 3.40 33.53 13.22
N GLY A 2 3.82 32.41 13.83
CA GLY A 2 4.46 31.32 13.11
C GLY A 2 3.49 30.66 12.14
N GLN A 3 3.92 30.37 10.91
CA GLN A 3 3.14 29.55 9.99
C GLN A 3 3.03 28.15 10.60
N PHE A 4 1.85 27.81 11.13
CA PHE A 4 1.48 26.41 11.37
C PHE A 4 1.28 25.81 9.98
N GLN A 5 2.35 25.27 9.42
CA GLN A 5 2.33 24.56 8.16
C GLN A 5 2.66 23.11 8.47
N SER A 6 1.64 22.28 8.60
CA SER A 6 1.85 20.84 8.71
C SER A 6 2.49 20.29 7.43
N ASN A 7 3.22 19.17 7.55
CA ASN A 7 3.80 18.47 6.39
C ASN A 7 2.73 17.71 5.57
N PHE A 8 1.47 18.17 5.60
CA PHE A 8 0.31 17.56 4.96
C PHE A 8 0.55 17.20 3.49
N GLN A 9 1.11 18.14 2.74
CA GLN A 9 1.33 17.98 1.31
C GLN A 9 2.35 16.87 1.01
N SER A 10 3.43 16.79 1.79
CA SER A 10 4.44 15.73 1.69
C SER A 10 3.87 14.37 2.11
N ALA A 11 3.11 14.30 3.21
CA ALA A 11 2.48 13.06 3.67
C ALA A 11 1.48 12.51 2.64
N THR A 12 0.68 13.40 2.03
CA THR A 12 -0.29 13.04 0.98
C THR A 12 0.39 12.53 -0.29
N GLN A 13 1.49 13.17 -0.71
CA GLN A 13 2.27 12.72 -1.88
C GLN A 13 2.89 11.34 -1.64
N ILE A 14 3.49 11.12 -0.47
CA ILE A 14 4.08 9.83 -0.10
C ILE A 14 3.00 8.74 -0.05
N ALA A 15 1.87 9.00 0.61
CA ALA A 15 0.75 8.06 0.67
C ALA A 15 0.22 7.71 -0.73
N THR A 16 0.13 8.69 -1.63
CA THR A 16 -0.34 8.46 -3.01
C THR A 16 0.62 7.57 -3.79
N GLN A 17 1.93 7.83 -3.72
CA GLN A 17 2.94 7.00 -4.38
C GLN A 17 2.94 5.57 -3.84
N MET A 18 2.80 5.43 -2.52
CA MET A 18 2.71 4.11 -1.88
C MET A 18 1.44 3.36 -2.30
N ARG A 19 0.28 4.03 -2.42
CA ARG A 19 -0.94 3.39 -2.95
C ARG A 19 -0.74 2.85 -4.37
N ALA A 20 -0.16 3.64 -5.26
CA ALA A 20 0.11 3.20 -6.63
C ALA A 20 1.07 2.00 -6.70
N ALA A 21 2.07 1.95 -5.81
CA ALA A 21 2.95 0.79 -5.67
C ALA A 21 2.18 -0.45 -5.17
N SER A 22 1.29 -0.29 -4.20
CA SER A 22 0.41 -1.36 -3.69
C SER A 22 -0.46 -1.96 -4.81
N ASP A 23 -1.12 -1.10 -5.59
CA ASP A 23 -1.98 -1.51 -6.71
C ASP A 23 -1.18 -2.28 -7.77
N THR A 24 0.06 -1.84 -8.04
CA THR A 24 0.97 -2.51 -8.99
C THR A 24 1.36 -3.90 -8.50
N ILE A 25 1.72 -4.02 -7.21
CA ILE A 25 2.04 -5.31 -6.58
C ILE A 25 0.83 -6.24 -6.70
N GLN A 26 -0.36 -5.78 -6.29
CA GLN A 26 -1.58 -6.57 -6.32
C GLN A 26 -1.94 -7.03 -7.74
N SER A 27 -1.81 -6.15 -8.73
CA SER A 27 -2.02 -6.49 -10.14
C SER A 27 -1.05 -7.55 -10.64
N ALA A 28 0.24 -7.43 -10.29
CA ALA A 28 1.26 -8.41 -10.64
C ALA A 28 1.00 -9.77 -9.97
N THR A 29 0.54 -9.79 -8.72
CA THR A 29 0.22 -11.05 -8.01
C THR A 29 -1.04 -11.72 -8.54
N ASN A 30 -2.03 -10.94 -9.01
CA ASN A 30 -3.26 -11.46 -9.61
C ASN A 30 -3.05 -12.10 -10.99
N ARG A 31 -1.92 -11.84 -11.66
CA ARG A 31 -1.56 -12.56 -12.88
C ARG A 31 -1.19 -13.99 -12.51
N SER A 32 -2.11 -14.92 -12.78
CA SER A 32 -1.89 -16.36 -12.60
C SER A 32 -0.55 -16.77 -13.21
N ILE A 33 0.35 -17.27 -12.38
CA ILE A 33 1.55 -17.96 -12.85
C ILE A 33 1.06 -19.14 -13.70
N LYS A 34 1.30 -19.08 -15.02
CA LYS A 34 0.78 -20.07 -15.97
C LYS A 34 1.26 -21.46 -15.55
N LYS A 35 0.31 -22.33 -15.22
CA LYS A 35 0.58 -23.70 -14.78
C LYS A 35 1.20 -24.51 -15.92
N ALA A 36 2.37 -25.09 -15.69
CA ALA A 36 2.88 -26.17 -16.53
C ALA A 36 2.15 -27.47 -16.16
N THR A 37 0.98 -27.72 -16.73
CA THR A 37 0.15 -28.89 -16.40
C THR A 37 0.65 -30.22 -16.98
N ARG A 38 1.75 -30.23 -17.74
CA ARG A 38 2.22 -31.41 -18.51
C ARG A 38 3.50 -32.07 -17.99
N THR A 39 4.01 -31.71 -16.80
CA THR A 39 5.20 -32.35 -16.21
C THR A 39 4.82 -33.11 -14.94
N THR A 40 5.06 -34.42 -14.95
CA THR A 40 4.80 -35.38 -13.85
C THR A 40 5.93 -35.43 -12.80
N LEU A 41 6.92 -34.55 -12.90
CA LEU A 41 8.06 -34.51 -12.00
C LEU A 41 7.68 -33.76 -10.71
N SER A 42 8.06 -34.31 -9.55
CA SER A 42 7.77 -33.72 -8.22
C SER A 42 8.23 -32.25 -8.06
N VAL A 43 9.19 -31.82 -8.88
CA VAL A 43 9.65 -30.43 -9.00
C VAL A 43 8.51 -29.48 -9.38
N ASN A 44 7.54 -29.93 -10.20
CA ASN A 44 6.38 -29.14 -10.58
C ASN A 44 5.45 -28.90 -9.38
N SER A 45 5.18 -29.92 -8.56
CA SER A 45 4.38 -29.77 -7.34
C SER A 45 5.04 -28.83 -6.34
N LYS A 46 6.37 -28.93 -6.15
CA LYS A 46 7.11 -27.98 -5.29
C LYS A 46 7.08 -26.55 -5.84
N ALA A 47 7.22 -26.39 -7.16
CA ALA A 47 7.10 -25.08 -7.79
C ALA A 47 5.69 -24.50 -7.64
N GLN A 48 4.64 -25.33 -7.71
CA GLN A 48 3.25 -24.92 -7.48
C GLN A 48 3.03 -24.44 -6.05
N GLU A 49 3.53 -25.19 -5.07
CA GLU A 49 3.42 -24.86 -3.66
C GLU A 49 4.16 -23.56 -3.33
N ALA A 50 5.39 -23.40 -3.84
CA ALA A 50 6.14 -22.15 -3.71
C ALA A 50 5.42 -20.95 -4.35
N ASN A 51 4.84 -21.13 -5.55
CA ASN A 51 4.07 -20.09 -6.22
C ASN A 51 2.84 -19.67 -5.41
N GLN A 52 2.14 -20.63 -4.80
CA GLN A 52 0.99 -20.37 -3.96
C GLN A 52 1.40 -19.64 -2.66
N GLN A 53 2.48 -20.07 -2.03
CA GLN A 53 3.04 -19.38 -0.85
C GLN A 53 3.41 -17.92 -1.15
N VAL A 54 4.06 -17.66 -2.29
CA VAL A 54 4.41 -16.30 -2.71
C VAL A 54 3.15 -15.46 -3.00
N LEU A 55 2.14 -16.04 -3.64
CA LEU A 55 0.85 -15.37 -3.88
C LEU A 55 0.19 -14.96 -2.56
N ASP A 56 0.13 -15.87 -1.59
CA ASP A 56 -0.53 -15.61 -0.32
C ASP A 56 0.26 -14.61 0.55
N LEU A 57 1.59 -14.71 0.57
CA LEU A 57 2.46 -13.74 1.25
C LEU A 57 2.30 -12.34 0.64
N THR A 58 2.25 -12.26 -0.69
CA THR A 58 2.14 -10.96 -1.39
C THR A 58 0.77 -10.31 -1.16
N LYS A 59 -0.31 -11.11 -1.09
CA LYS A 59 -1.64 -10.61 -0.69
C LYS A 59 -1.64 -10.03 0.73
N GLN A 60 -1.02 -10.72 1.67
CA GLN A 60 -0.91 -10.24 3.05
C GLN A 60 -0.09 -8.95 3.13
N LEU A 61 1.07 -8.91 2.45
CA LEU A 61 1.92 -7.73 2.36
C LEU A 61 1.17 -6.54 1.76
N SER A 62 0.51 -6.73 0.62
CA SER A 62 -0.26 -5.67 -0.06
C SER A 62 -1.38 -5.14 0.84
N THR A 63 -2.11 -6.02 1.54
CA THR A 63 -3.17 -5.62 2.48
C THR A 63 -2.63 -4.79 3.63
N ALA A 64 -1.55 -5.25 4.27
CA ALA A 64 -0.93 -4.53 5.39
C ALA A 64 -0.34 -3.19 4.95
N PHE A 65 0.28 -3.16 3.77
CA PHE A 65 0.84 -1.94 3.19
C PHE A 65 -0.25 -0.92 2.85
N GLN A 66 -1.37 -1.37 2.25
CA GLN A 66 -2.51 -0.51 1.96
C GLN A 66 -3.10 0.11 3.24
N HIS A 67 -3.26 -0.69 4.29
CA HIS A 67 -3.75 -0.20 5.58
C HIS A 67 -2.83 0.87 6.19
N ALA A 68 -1.51 0.68 6.11
CA ALA A 68 -0.54 1.67 6.58
C ALA A 68 -0.63 2.98 5.78
N VAL A 69 -0.81 2.90 4.45
CA VAL A 69 -0.99 4.07 3.58
C VAL A 69 -2.27 4.83 3.92
N ASP A 70 -3.37 4.13 4.16
CA ASP A 70 -4.65 4.75 4.51
C ASP A 70 -4.57 5.46 5.87
N ASN A 71 -3.83 4.89 6.83
CA ASN A 71 -3.54 5.55 8.10
C ASN A 71 -2.75 6.85 7.93
N ILE A 72 -1.68 6.86 7.11
CA ILE A 72 -0.90 8.07 6.81
C ILE A 72 -1.80 9.14 6.19
N HIS A 73 -2.68 8.75 5.26
CA HIS A 73 -3.62 9.66 4.62
C HIS A 73 -4.66 10.21 5.61
N SER A 74 -5.11 9.41 6.58
CA SER A 74 -6.01 9.87 7.65
C SER A 74 -5.34 10.90 8.54
N VAL A 75 -4.11 10.63 9.01
CA VAL A 75 -3.34 11.57 9.82
C VAL A 75 -3.06 12.86 9.06
N ALA A 76 -2.79 12.78 7.76
CA ALA A 76 -2.64 13.96 6.91
C ALA A 76 -3.91 14.83 6.94
N LYS A 77 -5.10 14.24 6.75
CA LYS A 77 -6.37 14.99 6.86
C LYS A 77 -6.60 15.62 8.22
N GLU A 78 -6.18 14.95 9.30
CA GLU A 78 -6.27 15.52 10.65
C GLU A 78 -5.37 16.74 10.82
N PHE A 79 -4.15 16.70 10.26
CA PHE A 79 -3.28 17.86 10.22
C PHE A 79 -3.89 19.03 9.45
N GLU A 80 -4.48 18.78 8.26
CA GLU A 80 -5.17 19.81 7.48
C GLU A 80 -6.31 20.46 8.26
N ARG A 81 -7.13 19.65 8.96
CA ARG A 81 -8.20 20.16 9.83
C ARG A 81 -7.65 21.05 10.95
N MET A 82 -6.59 20.60 11.63
CA MET A 82 -5.99 21.33 12.75
C MET A 82 -5.37 22.66 12.30
N ASP A 83 -4.67 22.67 11.16
CA ASP A 83 -4.13 23.90 10.58
C ASP A 83 -5.25 24.90 10.27
N HIS A 84 -6.39 24.42 9.75
CA HIS A 84 -7.56 25.27 9.48
C HIS A 84 -8.19 25.85 10.76
N GLU A 85 -8.31 25.05 11.81
CA GLU A 85 -8.82 25.48 13.13
C GLU A 85 -7.91 26.52 13.79
N LEU A 86 -6.59 26.28 13.77
CA LEU A 86 -5.59 27.22 14.30
C LEU A 86 -5.62 28.54 13.52
N HIS A 87 -5.70 28.49 12.19
CA HIS A 87 -5.78 29.68 11.35
C HIS A 87 -7.02 30.54 11.69
N ASN A 88 -8.17 29.91 11.91
CA ASN A 88 -9.40 30.63 12.28
C ASN A 88 -9.38 31.18 13.71
N THR A 89 -8.69 30.48 14.63
CA THR A 89 -8.62 30.85 16.06
C THR A 89 -7.65 31.99 16.34
N PHE A 90 -6.50 32.00 15.66
CA PHE A 90 -5.44 32.99 15.85
C PHE A 90 -5.46 34.10 14.79
N ARG A 91 -6.62 34.34 14.17
CA ARG A 91 -6.80 35.42 13.18
C ARG A 91 -6.90 36.79 13.83
#